data_AF-A0A382CM22-F1
#
_entry.id   AF-A0A382CM22-F1
#
_cell.length_a   1.000
_cell.length_b   1.000
_cell.length_c   1.000
_cell.angle_alpha   90.00
_cell.angle_beta   90.00
_cell.angle_gamma   90.00
#
_symmetry.space_group_name_H-M   'P 1'
#
loop_
_entity.id
_entity.type
_entity.pdbx_description
1 polymer ?
#
loop_
_entity_poly.entity_id
_entity_poly.type
_entity_poly.pdbx_seq_one_letter_code
_entity_poly.pdbx_strand_id
1 'polypeptide(L)'
;MQKNLLARLVLTNKKHFLTIGVKVIDGRIFLTGKVDDPEEKLQITKIAWETKGARSVKNDIKIKEKFNFQVSAKDALITSQLRVAMILDKEIKNSNYKIDTYKKKIYIYGIAYNEKERRKVINEAKEVLDVENVIASILLVEDLSRQSN
;
A
#
# COMPACT_ATOMS: atom_id res chain seq x y z
N MET A 1 14.34 11.20 -13.38
CA MET A 1 13.36 10.59 -12.46
C MET A 1 12.97 9.16 -12.85
N GLN A 2 12.33 8.94 -14.00
CA GLN A 2 11.88 7.60 -14.45
C GLN A 2 13.01 6.55 -14.49
N LYS A 3 14.17 6.89 -15.06
CA LYS A 3 15.32 5.97 -15.13
C LYS A 3 15.87 5.58 -13.74
N ASN A 4 15.84 6.50 -12.78
CA ASN A 4 16.30 6.24 -11.41
C ASN A 4 15.31 5.33 -10.66
N LEU A 5 14.00 5.60 -10.77
CA LEU A 5 12.97 4.73 -10.23
C LEU A 5 13.07 3.31 -10.81
N LEU A 6 13.17 3.17 -12.14
CA LEU A 6 13.37 1.88 -12.78
C LEU A 6 14.63 1.18 -12.26
N ALA A 7 15.77 1.87 -12.18
CA ALA A 7 17.00 1.30 -11.63
C ALA A 7 16.82 0.79 -10.19
N ARG A 8 16.17 1.56 -9.30
CA ARG A 8 15.87 1.14 -7.92
C ARG A 8 14.98 -0.08 -7.87
N LEU A 9 13.94 -0.15 -8.72
CA LEU A 9 13.06 -1.33 -8.79
C LEU A 9 13.79 -2.59 -9.26
N VAL A 10 14.68 -2.46 -10.25
CA VAL A 10 15.50 -3.58 -10.74
C VAL A 10 16.49 -4.07 -9.68
N LEU A 11 17.07 -3.14 -8.90
CA LEU A 11 17.97 -3.47 -7.80
C LEU A 11 17.25 -4.23 -6.66
N THR A 12 15.98 -3.91 -6.40
CA THR A 12 15.17 -4.65 -5.42
C THR A 12 14.82 -6.05 -5.93
N ASN A 13 14.36 -6.17 -7.17
CA ASN A 13 14.09 -7.47 -7.78
C ASN A 13 14.22 -7.39 -9.31
N LYS A 14 15.13 -8.18 -9.89
CA LYS A 14 15.38 -8.23 -11.33
C LYS A 14 14.11 -8.53 -12.15
N LYS A 15 13.15 -9.25 -11.58
CA LYS A 15 11.87 -9.59 -12.23
C LYS A 15 11.00 -8.36 -12.49
N HIS A 16 11.11 -7.31 -11.67
CA HIS A 16 10.32 -6.08 -11.81
C HIS A 16 10.62 -5.34 -13.12
N PHE A 17 11.81 -5.53 -13.71
CA PHE A 17 12.14 -4.95 -15.02
C PHE A 17 11.20 -5.41 -16.13
N LEU A 18 10.75 -6.67 -16.08
CA LEU A 18 9.95 -7.30 -17.12
C LEU A 18 8.44 -7.22 -16.84
N THR A 19 8.04 -7.13 -15.57
CA THR A 19 6.64 -7.21 -15.17
C THR A 19 6.00 -5.89 -14.78
N ILE A 20 6.80 -4.85 -14.51
CA ILE A 20 6.35 -3.53 -14.05
C ILE A 20 6.68 -2.45 -15.08
N GLY A 21 5.65 -1.81 -15.62
CA GLY A 21 5.76 -0.61 -16.43
C GLY A 21 5.73 0.64 -15.56
N VAL A 22 6.75 1.50 -15.70
CA VAL A 22 6.84 2.79 -15.02
C VAL A 22 6.79 3.92 -16.04
N LYS A 23 5.84 4.84 -15.89
CA LYS A 23 5.73 6.04 -16.70
C LYS A 23 5.70 7.28 -15.80
N VAL A 24 6.51 8.28 -16.11
CA VAL A 24 6.58 9.53 -15.34
C VAL A 24 6.25 10.71 -16.23
N ILE A 25 5.26 11.52 -15.83
CA ILE A 25 4.86 12.74 -16.52
C ILE A 25 4.78 13.86 -15.47
N ASP A 26 5.66 14.86 -15.56
CA ASP A 26 5.67 16.05 -14.69
C ASP A 26 5.52 15.74 -13.18
N GLY A 27 6.38 14.85 -12.66
CA GLY A 27 6.32 14.44 -11.24
C GLY A 27 5.24 13.40 -10.91
N ARG A 28 4.32 13.09 -11.85
CA ARG A 28 3.27 12.06 -11.67
C ARG A 28 3.78 10.71 -12.16
N ILE A 29 3.82 9.74 -11.26
CA ILE A 29 4.34 8.40 -11.49
C ILE A 29 3.15 7.46 -11.68
N PHE A 30 3.15 6.72 -12.78
CA PHE A 30 2.19 5.69 -13.09
C PHE A 30 2.90 4.34 -13.06
N LEU A 31 2.41 3.45 -12.20
CA LEU A 31 2.89 2.09 -12.06
C LEU A 31 1.83 1.15 -12.61
N THR A 32 2.22 0.31 -13.56
CA THR A 32 1.37 -0.69 -14.19
C THR A 32 2.09 -2.03 -14.20
N GLY A 33 1.36 -3.15 -14.23
CA GLY A 33 2.01 -4.45 -14.31
C GLY A 33 1.34 -5.52 -13.48
N LYS A 34 2.05 -6.63 -13.29
CA LYS A 34 1.59 -7.76 -12.49
C LYS A 34 2.67 -8.22 -11.52
N VAL A 35 2.30 -8.38 -10.25
CA VAL A 35 3.16 -8.94 -9.19
C VAL A 35 2.57 -10.24 -8.66
N ASP A 36 3.38 -11.08 -8.04
CA ASP A 36 2.90 -12.35 -7.48
C ASP A 36 2.35 -12.19 -6.05
N ASP A 37 2.79 -11.16 -5.32
CA ASP A 37 2.41 -10.94 -3.92
C ASP A 37 2.06 -9.46 -3.65
N PRO A 38 1.08 -9.16 -2.77
CA PRO A 38 0.79 -7.80 -2.34
C PRO A 38 1.97 -7.07 -1.67
N GLU A 39 2.92 -7.78 -1.06
CA GLU A 39 4.12 -7.19 -0.48
C GLU A 39 5.03 -6.57 -1.55
N GLU A 40 5.17 -7.20 -2.73
CA GLU A 40 5.89 -6.60 -3.85
C GLU A 40 5.20 -5.31 -4.30
N LYS A 41 3.86 -5.32 -4.37
CA LYS A 41 3.07 -4.13 -4.70
C LYS A 41 3.34 -3.00 -3.70
N LEU A 42 3.44 -3.32 -2.42
CA LEU A 42 3.76 -2.38 -1.34
C LEU A 42 5.12 -1.72 -1.57
N GLN A 43 6.14 -2.55 -1.71
CA GLN A 43 7.53 -2.11 -1.85
C GLN A 43 7.70 -1.22 -3.08
N ILE A 44 7.13 -1.61 -4.22
CA ILE A 44 7.19 -0.82 -5.46
C ILE A 44 6.52 0.56 -5.26
N THR A 45 5.38 0.60 -4.57
CA THR A 45 4.67 1.86 -4.26
C THR A 45 5.53 2.78 -3.39
N LYS A 46 6.16 2.21 -2.36
CA LYS A 46 7.03 2.94 -1.45
C LYS A 46 8.22 3.55 -2.18
N ILE A 47 8.92 2.75 -3.00
CA ILE A 47 10.07 3.22 -3.80
C ILE A 47 9.66 4.35 -4.76
N ALA A 48 8.46 4.27 -5.34
CA ALA A 48 7.93 5.31 -6.20
C ALA A 48 7.68 6.62 -5.44
N TRP A 49 7.12 6.57 -4.22
CA TRP A 49 6.93 7.75 -3.37
C TRP A 49 8.26 8.36 -2.89
N GLU A 50 9.24 7.53 -2.57
CA GLU A 50 10.58 8.00 -2.16
C GLU A 50 11.41 8.59 -3.32
N THR A 51 10.92 8.50 -4.56
CA THR A 51 11.65 9.03 -5.70
C THR A 51 11.62 10.55 -5.69
N LYS A 52 12.79 11.19 -5.61
CA LYS A 52 12.91 12.66 -5.60
C LYS A 52 12.16 13.29 -6.78
N GLY A 53 11.23 14.20 -6.49
CA GLY A 53 10.37 14.86 -7.45
C GLY A 53 9.02 14.14 -7.71
N ALA A 54 8.71 13.07 -6.98
CA ALA A 54 7.40 12.44 -6.99
C ALA A 54 6.34 13.36 -6.37
N ARG A 55 5.38 13.79 -7.18
CA ARG A 55 4.22 14.59 -6.74
C ARG A 55 2.97 13.75 -6.54
N SER A 56 2.86 12.64 -7.28
CA SER A 56 1.73 11.73 -7.20
C SER A 56 2.16 10.36 -7.70
N VAL A 57 1.69 9.30 -7.04
CA VAL A 57 1.91 7.92 -7.46
C VAL A 57 0.57 7.24 -7.67
N LYS A 58 0.28 6.88 -8.93
CA LYS A 58 -0.87 6.05 -9.30
C LYS A 58 -0.40 4.62 -9.49
N ASN A 59 -0.85 3.72 -8.61
CA ASN A 59 -0.49 2.31 -8.66
C ASN A 59 -1.65 1.44 -9.17
N ASP A 60 -1.53 1.03 -10.45
CA ASP A 60 -2.44 0.12 -11.16
C ASP A 60 -1.85 -1.31 -11.31
N ILE A 61 -0.87 -1.68 -10.48
CA ILE A 61 -0.30 -3.04 -10.45
C ILE A 61 -1.34 -4.04 -9.96
N LYS A 62 -1.53 -5.13 -10.71
CA LYS A 62 -2.42 -6.23 -10.35
C LYS A 62 -1.66 -7.37 -9.68
N ILE A 63 -2.26 -8.01 -8.69
CA ILE A 63 -1.71 -9.21 -8.07
C ILE A 63 -2.14 -10.41 -8.92
N LYS A 64 -1.21 -11.30 -9.28
CA LYS A 64 -1.52 -12.56 -9.97
C LYS A 64 -2.17 -13.49 -8.96
N GLU A 65 -3.49 -13.51 -8.92
CA GLU A 65 -4.23 -14.43 -8.06
C GLU A 65 -4.01 -15.88 -8.52
N LYS A 66 -3.42 -16.70 -7.65
CA LYS A 66 -3.67 -18.14 -7.66
C LYS A 66 -5.00 -18.34 -6.94
N PHE A 67 -6.09 -18.50 -7.69
CA PHE A 67 -7.44 -18.69 -7.16
C PHE A 67 -7.45 -19.82 -6.11
N ASN A 68 -7.57 -19.46 -4.83
CA ASN A 68 -7.83 -20.42 -3.75
C ASN A 68 -9.03 -19.90 -2.95
N PHE A 69 -10.21 -20.37 -3.33
CA PHE A 69 -11.51 -19.80 -2.94
C PHE A 69 -11.73 -19.75 -1.42
N GLN A 70 -11.18 -20.71 -0.65
CA GLN A 70 -11.28 -20.74 0.81
C GLN A 70 -10.43 -19.67 1.51
N VAL A 71 -9.26 -19.34 0.94
CA VAL A 71 -8.40 -18.26 1.46
C VAL A 71 -9.09 -16.91 1.28
N SER A 72 -9.79 -16.73 0.16
CA SER A 72 -10.54 -15.50 -0.12
C SER A 72 -11.67 -15.22 0.88
N ALA A 73 -12.41 -16.25 1.32
CA ALA A 73 -13.51 -16.04 2.29
C ALA A 73 -13.01 -15.55 3.66
N LYS A 74 -11.92 -16.14 4.19
CA LYS A 74 -11.32 -15.68 5.45
C LYS A 74 -10.72 -14.29 5.32
N ASP A 75 -10.01 -14.03 4.23
CA ASP A 75 -9.42 -12.71 3.96
C ASP A 75 -10.50 -11.63 3.80
N ALA A 76 -11.63 -11.96 3.18
CA ALA A 76 -12.78 -11.06 3.06
C ALA A 76 -13.41 -10.74 4.43
N LEU A 77 -13.51 -11.73 5.33
CA LEU A 77 -13.99 -11.53 6.69
C LEU A 77 -13.04 -10.63 7.49
N ILE A 78 -11.73 -10.89 7.45
CA ILE A 78 -10.70 -10.05 8.10
C ILE A 78 -10.80 -8.60 7.59
N THR A 79 -10.89 -8.41 6.27
CA THR A 79 -11.02 -7.08 5.66
C THR A 79 -12.30 -6.38 6.12
N SER A 80 -13.40 -7.12 6.22
CA SER A 80 -14.69 -6.57 6.62
C SER A 80 -14.69 -6.17 8.10
N GLN A 81 -14.10 -6.99 8.97
CA GLN A 81 -13.93 -6.69 10.40
C GLN A 81 -13.11 -5.41 10.59
N LEU A 82 -11.94 -5.32 9.95
CA LEU A 82 -11.10 -4.13 10.05
C LEU A 82 -11.83 -2.89 9.51
N ARG A 83 -12.52 -3.02 8.38
CA ARG A 83 -13.28 -1.91 7.80
C ARG A 83 -14.39 -1.43 8.72
N VAL A 84 -15.10 -2.35 9.40
CA VAL A 84 -16.11 -1.98 10.40
C VAL A 84 -15.47 -1.27 11.59
N ALA A 85 -14.37 -1.82 12.15
CA ALA A 85 -13.65 -1.21 13.26
C ALA A 85 -13.20 0.24 12.93
N MET A 86 -12.60 0.44 11.76
CA MET A 86 -12.18 1.76 11.28
C MET A 86 -13.34 2.73 10.98
N ILE A 87 -14.54 2.23 10.67
CA ILE A 87 -15.74 3.07 10.47
C ILE A 87 -16.35 3.48 11.82
N LEU A 88 -16.33 2.58 12.80
CA LEU A 88 -16.85 2.84 14.14
C LEU A 88 -15.97 3.86 14.89
N ASP A 89 -14.67 3.85 14.62
CA ASP A 89 -13.74 4.82 15.19
C ASP A 89 -13.77 6.17 14.46
N LYS A 90 -14.48 7.14 15.05
CA LYS A 90 -14.61 8.51 14.52
C LYS A 90 -13.28 9.27 14.42
N GLU A 91 -12.23 8.83 15.10
CA GLU A 91 -10.90 9.46 14.99
C GLU A 91 -10.14 9.02 13.73
N ILE A 92 -10.59 7.94 13.06
CA ILE A 92 -9.95 7.41 11.85
C ILE A 92 -10.72 7.89 10.61
N LYS A 93 -10.02 8.56 9.70
CA LYS A 93 -10.61 8.95 8.41
C LYS A 93 -10.49 7.79 7.42
N ASN A 94 -11.42 6.83 7.48
CA ASN A 94 -11.41 5.62 6.65
C ASN A 94 -11.21 5.88 5.14
N SER A 95 -11.70 7.02 4.61
CA SER A 95 -11.51 7.42 3.20
C SER A 95 -10.05 7.59 2.78
N ASN A 96 -9.15 7.84 3.73
CA ASN A 96 -7.73 8.09 3.46
C ASN A 96 -6.89 6.81 3.42
N TYR A 97 -7.52 5.65 3.66
CA TYR A 97 -6.83 4.37 3.74
C TYR A 97 -7.39 3.37 2.74
N LYS A 98 -6.47 2.60 2.16
CA LYS A 98 -6.75 1.42 1.37
C LYS A 98 -6.24 0.20 2.14
N ILE A 99 -7.11 -0.78 2.24
CA ILE A 99 -6.90 -2.01 3.01
C ILE A 99 -7.08 -3.16 2.03
N ASP A 100 -6.07 -4.02 1.95
CA ASP A 100 -6.12 -5.27 1.21
C ASP A 100 -5.66 -6.39 2.17
N THR A 101 -6.39 -7.51 2.21
CA THR A 101 -5.98 -8.69 2.99
C THR A 101 -5.60 -9.81 2.04
N TYR A 102 -4.50 -10.49 2.33
CA TYR A 102 -4.05 -11.63 1.55
C TYR A 102 -3.37 -12.65 2.44
N LYS A 103 -3.85 -13.91 2.41
CA LYS A 103 -3.34 -15.00 3.25
C LYS A 103 -3.27 -14.57 4.73
N LYS A 104 -4.35 -13.97 5.24
CA LYS A 104 -4.48 -13.42 6.60
C LYS A 104 -3.47 -12.33 6.99
N LYS A 105 -2.74 -11.78 6.02
CA LYS A 105 -1.89 -10.60 6.24
C LYS A 105 -2.65 -9.37 5.78
N ILE A 106 -2.70 -8.35 6.63
CA ILE A 106 -3.35 -7.07 6.31
C ILE A 106 -2.29 -6.13 5.76
N TYR A 107 -2.58 -5.54 4.60
CA TYR A 107 -1.78 -4.51 3.97
C TYR A 107 -2.54 -3.19 4.03
N ILE A 108 -1.98 -2.22 4.73
CA ILE A 108 -2.60 -0.91 4.93
C ILE A 108 -1.76 0.16 4.24
N TYR A 109 -2.42 0.95 3.41
CA TYR A 109 -1.85 2.08 2.71
C TYR A 109 -2.69 3.30 2.98
N GLY A 110 -2.08 4.44 3.24
CA GLY A 110 -2.87 5.65 3.36
C GLY A 110 -2.08 6.83 3.87
N ILE A 111 -2.85 7.87 4.15
CA ILE A 111 -2.33 9.12 4.69
C ILE A 111 -3.04 9.37 6.02
N ALA A 112 -2.28 9.33 7.10
CA ALA A 112 -2.75 9.72 8.42
C ALA A 112 -2.56 11.23 8.61
N TYR A 113 -3.54 11.85 9.26
CA TYR A 113 -3.47 13.27 9.58
C TYR A 113 -2.41 13.54 10.66
N ASN A 114 -2.26 12.62 11.60
CA ASN A 114 -1.29 12.72 12.69
C ASN A 114 -0.82 11.32 13.15
N GLU A 115 0.21 11.31 14.00
CA GLU A 115 0.77 10.10 14.60
C GLU A 115 -0.23 9.28 15.43
N LYS A 116 -1.18 9.95 16.09
CA LYS A 116 -2.20 9.29 16.91
C LYS A 116 -3.10 8.43 16.03
N GLU A 117 -3.60 8.99 14.93
CA GLU A 117 -4.43 8.28 13.94
C GLU A 117 -3.66 7.12 13.33
N ARG A 118 -2.40 7.34 12.90
CA ARG A 118 -1.55 6.28 12.35
C ARG A 118 -1.42 5.09 13.30
N ARG A 119 -1.12 5.34 14.57
CA ARG A 119 -0.97 4.30 15.58
C ARG A 119 -2.28 3.56 15.82
N LYS A 120 -3.39 4.30 15.81
CA LYS A 120 -4.73 3.75 16.01
C LYS A 120 -5.09 2.75 14.93
N VAL A 121 -4.93 3.14 13.66
CA VAL A 121 -5.17 2.26 12.50
C VAL A 121 -4.34 0.97 12.60
N ILE A 122 -3.07 1.07 13.00
CA ILE A 122 -2.20 -0.10 13.17
C ILE A 122 -2.66 -0.99 14.33
N ASN A 123 -3.13 -0.40 15.43
CA ASN A 123 -3.64 -1.16 16.57
C ASN A 123 -4.95 -1.87 16.24
N GLU A 124 -5.92 -1.17 15.65
CA GLU A 124 -7.18 -1.76 15.19
C GLU A 124 -6.93 -2.96 14.27
N ALA A 125 -5.98 -2.83 13.33
CA ALA A 125 -5.61 -3.92 12.43
C ALA A 125 -4.98 -5.14 13.13
N LYS A 126 -4.29 -4.94 14.26
CA LYS A 126 -3.71 -6.02 15.05
C LYS A 126 -4.73 -6.74 15.93
N GLU A 127 -5.83 -6.06 16.27
CA GLU A 127 -6.90 -6.62 17.10
C GLU A 127 -7.90 -7.47 16.28
N VAL A 128 -7.80 -7.45 14.95
CA VAL A 128 -8.63 -8.27 14.07
C VAL A 128 -8.35 -9.77 14.29
N LEU A 129 -9.42 -10.54 14.45
CA LEU A 129 -9.34 -11.99 14.63
C LEU A 129 -8.73 -12.68 13.41
N ASP A 130 -7.98 -13.76 13.67
CA ASP A 130 -7.29 -14.58 12.67
C ASP A 130 -6.24 -13.85 11.81
N VAL A 131 -5.84 -12.63 12.17
CA VAL A 131 -4.75 -11.92 11.48
C VAL A 131 -3.39 -12.54 11.84
N GLU A 132 -2.58 -12.85 10.83
CA GLU A 132 -1.22 -13.38 11.03
C GLU A 132 -0.18 -12.26 11.10
N ASN A 133 -0.35 -11.21 10.28
CA ASN A 133 0.58 -10.09 10.27
C ASN A 133 -0.07 -8.81 9.72
N VAL A 134 0.44 -7.65 10.15
CA VAL A 134 -0.01 -6.33 9.68
C VAL A 134 1.17 -5.57 9.10
N ILE A 135 1.06 -5.21 7.83
CA ILE A 135 2.08 -4.47 7.10
C ILE A 135 1.48 -3.12 6.72
N ALA A 136 1.95 -2.06 7.38
CA ALA A 136 1.44 -0.71 7.19
C ALA A 136 2.47 0.20 6.51
N SER A 137 2.05 0.87 5.44
CA SER A 137 2.76 2.00 4.83
C SER A 137 1.84 3.22 4.86
N ILE A 138 1.83 3.89 6.01
CA ILE A 138 1.02 5.06 6.28
C ILE A 138 1.93 6.29 6.36
N LEU A 139 1.69 7.26 5.48
CA LEU A 139 2.40 8.54 5.46
C LEU A 139 1.68 9.56 6.33
N LEU A 140 2.40 10.51 6.94
CA LEU A 140 1.77 11.66 7.58
C LEU A 140 1.55 12.79 6.59
N VAL A 141 0.46 13.56 6.78
CA VAL A 141 0.21 14.78 6.00
C VAL A 141 1.39 15.77 6.08
N GLU A 142 2.04 15.85 7.24
CA GLU A 142 3.19 16.73 7.47
C GLU A 142 4.40 16.35 6.60
N ASP A 143 4.63 15.05 6.39
CA ASP A 143 5.73 14.54 5.58
C ASP A 143 5.53 14.85 4.09
N LEU A 144 4.28 14.86 3.64
CA LEU A 144 3.92 15.20 2.25
C LEU A 144 4.08 16.71 1.99
N SER A 145 3.76 17.55 2.98
CA SER A 145 3.87 19.00 2.88
C SER A 145 5.32 19.47 2.73
N ARG A 146 6.26 18.81 3.43
CA ARG A 146 7.70 19.14 3.39
C ARG A 146 8.40 18.78 2.07
N GLN A 147 7.84 17.87 1.27
CA GLN A 147 8.41 17.50 -0.03
C GLN A 147 8.03 18.46 -1.18
N SER A 148 7.11 19.40 -0.91
CA SER A 148 6.56 20.31 -1.92
C SER A 148 7.26 21.67 -1.97
N ASN A 149 8.12 21.98 -0.99
CA ASN A 149 8.99 23.16 -0.92
C ASN A 149 10.44 22.78 -1.23
#